data_AF-A0AAU3PKL6-F1
#
_entry.id   AF-A0AAU3PKL6-F1
#
_cell.length_a   1.000
_cell.length_b   1.000
_cell.length_c   1.000
_cell.angle_alpha   90.00
_cell.angle_beta   90.00
_cell.angle_gamma   90.00
#
_symmetry.space_group_name_H-M   'P 1'
#
loop_
_entity.id
_entity.type
_entity.pdbx_description
1 polymer ?
#
loop_
_entity_poly.entity_id
_entity_poly.type
_entity_poly.pdbx_seq_one_letter_code
_entity_poly.pdbx_strand_id
1 'polypeptide(L)'
;MSGTSVSNESGNMVCLWGEPWGTDHWMRPGEEFTVVTEAEPEQSPFIVVVHDQGITVWVNAGHDAEVFDRNGSLAPCGQQPARRGR
;
A
#
# COMPACT_ATOMS: atom_id res chain seq x y z
N MET A 1 -6.73 -7.06 -14.85
CA MET A 1 -6.56 -6.38 -13.53
C MET A 1 -5.70 -7.24 -12.63
N SER A 2 -4.68 -6.63 -12.04
CA SER A 2 -3.70 -7.29 -11.17
C SER A 2 -3.68 -6.67 -9.78
N GLY A 3 -3.37 -7.47 -8.77
CA GLY A 3 -3.20 -6.97 -7.41
C GLY A 3 -1.96 -7.55 -6.72
N THR A 4 -1.35 -6.78 -5.83
CA THR A 4 -0.32 -7.24 -4.90
C THR A 4 -0.69 -6.88 -3.47
N SER A 5 -0.54 -7.83 -2.55
CA SER A 5 -0.84 -7.63 -1.14
C SER A 5 0.44 -7.37 -0.36
N VAL A 6 0.35 -6.49 0.63
CA VAL A 6 1.42 -6.16 1.58
C VAL A 6 0.84 -6.19 2.99
N SER A 7 1.57 -6.76 3.94
CA SER A 7 1.14 -6.86 5.33
C SER A 7 2.15 -6.21 6.29
N ASN A 8 1.64 -5.53 7.31
CA ASN A 8 2.45 -4.98 8.38
C ASN A 8 2.53 -5.96 9.55
N GLU A 9 3.46 -6.90 9.50
CA GLU A 9 3.72 -7.85 10.59
C GLU A 9 4.59 -7.25 11.73
N SER A 10 4.91 -5.96 11.66
CA SER A 10 5.70 -5.29 12.69
C SER A 10 4.82 -4.84 13.87
N GLY A 11 5.46 -4.57 15.01
CA GLY A 11 4.79 -3.96 16.16
C GLY A 11 4.54 -2.45 16.03
N ASN A 12 4.94 -1.83 14.92
CA ASN A 12 4.84 -0.40 14.69
C ASN A 12 3.84 -0.08 13.58
N MET A 13 3.32 1.14 13.57
CA MET A 13 2.59 1.64 12.43
C MET A 13 3.58 1.96 11.30
N VAL A 14 3.31 1.50 10.09
CA VAL A 14 4.15 1.74 8.90
C VAL A 14 3.36 2.47 7.83
N CYS A 15 4.05 3.16 6.94
CA CYS A 15 3.45 3.79 5.77
C CYS A 15 3.64 2.88 4.55
N LEU A 16 2.59 2.76 3.74
CA LEU A 16 2.62 2.19 2.41
C LEU A 16 2.56 3.35 1.40
N TRP A 17 3.60 3.48 0.58
CA TRP A 17 3.66 4.44 -0.52
C TRP A 17 3.25 3.78 -1.83
N GLY A 18 2.30 4.38 -2.54
CA GLY A 18 1.93 4.04 -3.92
C GLY A 18 2.63 4.96 -4.91
N GLU A 19 3.64 4.42 -5.59
CA GLU A 19 4.44 5.14 -6.59
C GLU A 19 4.01 4.75 -8.01
N PRO A 20 4.04 5.69 -8.99
CA PRO A 20 4.68 7.01 -8.95
C PRO A 20 3.76 8.18 -8.50
N TRP A 21 2.55 7.93 -8.01
CA TRP A 21 1.59 8.99 -7.67
C TRP A 21 1.86 9.64 -6.30
N GLY A 22 2.77 9.08 -5.49
CA GLY A 22 3.09 9.57 -4.16
C GLY A 22 1.94 9.44 -3.17
N THR A 23 1.04 8.45 -3.35
CA THR A 23 -0.02 8.20 -2.37
C THR A 23 0.56 7.56 -1.12
N ASP A 24 0.01 7.87 0.06
CA ASP A 24 0.45 7.32 1.33
C ASP A 24 -0.72 6.71 2.11
N HIS A 25 -0.54 5.47 2.57
CA HIS A 25 -1.55 4.71 3.32
C HIS A 25 -0.95 4.16 4.60
N TRP A 26 -1.55 4.47 5.75
CA TRP A 26 -0.99 4.07 7.05
C TRP A 26 -1.54 2.72 7.50
N MET A 27 -0.62 1.78 7.77
CA MET A 27 -0.93 0.41 8.19
C MET A 27 -0.62 0.24 9.67
N ARG A 28 -1.61 -0.17 10.47
CA ARG A 28 -1.43 -0.61 11.86
C ARG A 28 -0.75 -1.99 11.90
N PRO A 29 -0.15 -2.36 13.04
CA PRO A 29 0.28 -3.74 13.28
C PRO A 29 -0.82 -4.76 12.95
N GLY A 30 -0.50 -5.73 12.09
CA GLY A 30 -1.40 -6.78 11.62
C GLY A 30 -2.38 -6.40 10.52
N GLU A 31 -2.31 -5.17 9.99
CA GLU A 31 -3.11 -4.78 8.81
C GLU A 31 -2.46 -5.26 7.51
N GLU A 32 -3.32 -5.53 6.53
CA GLU A 32 -2.95 -5.92 5.18
C GLU A 32 -3.71 -5.03 4.20
N PHE A 33 -2.99 -4.52 3.21
CA PHE A 33 -3.53 -3.77 2.09
C PHE A 33 -3.21 -4.46 0.77
N THR A 34 -4.12 -4.33 -0.20
CA THR A 34 -3.93 -4.81 -1.57
C THR A 34 -3.92 -3.62 -2.51
N VAL A 35 -2.82 -3.46 -3.24
CA VAL A 35 -2.71 -2.46 -4.33
C VAL A 35 -3.17 -3.13 -5.62
N VAL A 36 -4.13 -2.51 -6.30
CA VAL A 36 -4.75 -3.02 -7.54
C VAL A 36 -4.52 -2.03 -8.66
N THR A 37 -4.23 -2.52 -9.86
CA THR A 37 -4.11 -1.72 -11.08
C THR A 37 -4.72 -2.46 -12.27
N GLU A 38 -5.05 -1.73 -13.33
CA GLU A 38 -5.70 -2.27 -14.53
C GLU A 38 -4.79 -3.18 -15.36
N ALA A 39 -3.48 -3.17 -15.10
CA ALA A 39 -2.50 -3.99 -15.81
C ALA A 39 -2.73 -5.50 -15.68
N GLU A 40 -2.24 -6.27 -16.65
CA GLU A 40 -2.25 -7.72 -16.63
C GLU A 40 -1.00 -8.30 -15.92
N PRO A 41 -1.10 -9.48 -15.27
CA PRO A 41 -0.02 -10.02 -14.46
C PRO A 41 1.29 -10.24 -15.23
N GLU A 42 1.20 -10.58 -16.51
CA GLU A 42 2.35 -10.82 -17.40
C GLU A 42 3.21 -9.56 -17.59
N GLN A 43 2.66 -8.37 -17.32
CA GLN A 43 3.39 -7.10 -17.38
C GLN A 43 4.25 -6.85 -16.14
N SER A 44 4.23 -7.75 -15.14
CA SER A 44 4.92 -7.58 -13.85
C SER A 44 4.68 -6.18 -13.26
N PRO A 45 3.41 -5.81 -13.03
CA PRO A 45 3.04 -4.42 -12.83
C PRO A 45 3.57 -3.83 -11.51
N PHE A 46 4.04 -4.65 -10.57
CA PHE A 46 4.44 -4.20 -9.24
C PHE A 46 5.91 -4.48 -8.93
N ILE A 47 6.58 -3.51 -8.31
CA ILE A 47 7.82 -3.74 -7.54
C ILE A 47 7.55 -3.34 -6.09
N VAL A 48 7.76 -4.29 -5.17
CA VAL A 48 7.58 -4.06 -3.73
C VAL A 48 8.96 -3.87 -3.10
N VAL A 49 9.14 -2.74 -2.41
CA VAL A 49 10.36 -2.41 -1.67
C VAL A 49 10.00 -2.23 -0.20
N VAL A 50 10.60 -3.04 0.67
CA VAL A 50 10.46 -2.92 2.12
C VAL A 50 11.69 -2.23 2.68
N HIS A 51 11.49 -1.18 3.48
CA HIS A 51 12.57 -0.42 4.09
C HIS A 51 12.21 0.03 5.52
N ASP A 52 13.15 0.70 6.18
CA ASP A 52 13.05 1.09 7.59
C ASP A 52 11.90 2.05 7.92
N GLN A 53 11.45 2.83 6.94
CA GLN A 53 10.34 3.77 7.08
C GLN A 53 8.98 3.20 6.66
N GLY A 54 8.95 2.03 6.00
CA GLY A 54 7.71 1.39 5.57
C GLY A 54 7.87 0.56 4.29
N ILE A 55 6.87 0.63 3.42
CA ILE A 55 6.75 -0.19 2.22
C ILE A 55 6.46 0.72 1.04
N THR A 56 7.17 0.57 -0.07
CA THR A 56 6.85 1.22 -1.34
C THR A 56 6.38 0.17 -2.34
N VAL A 57 5.25 0.43 -2.99
CA VAL A 57 4.76 -0.34 -4.13
C VAL A 57 4.83 0.56 -5.36
N TRP A 58 5.74 0.23 -6.27
CA TRP A 58 5.85 0.87 -7.58
C TRP A 58 4.96 0.17 -8.58
N VAL A 59 4.12 0.94 -9.28
CA VAL A 59 3.27 0.44 -10.35
C VAL A 59 3.87 0.82 -11.71
N ASN A 60 4.41 -0.16 -12.43
CA ASN A 60 5.21 0.04 -13.64
C ASN A 60 4.40 0.09 -14.94
N ALA A 61 3.09 -0.16 -14.88
CA ALA A 61 2.28 -0.37 -16.06
C ALA A 61 1.70 0.92 -16.67
N GLY A 62 1.92 2.08 -16.04
CA GLY A 62 1.37 3.37 -16.50
C GLY A 62 -0.16 3.51 -16.33
N HIS A 63 -0.79 2.60 -15.61
CA HIS A 63 -2.19 2.64 -15.21
C HIS A 63 -2.31 3.13 -13.78
N ASP A 64 -3.40 3.82 -13.44
CA ASP A 64 -3.70 4.20 -12.06
C ASP A 64 -3.77 2.98 -11.11
N ALA A 65 -3.65 3.26 -9.82
CA ALA A 65 -3.72 2.24 -8.79
C ALA A 65 -4.60 2.66 -7.62
N GLU A 66 -5.36 1.69 -7.10
CA GLU A 66 -6.20 1.83 -5.92
C GLU A 66 -5.69 0.89 -4.82
N VAL A 67 -5.87 1.29 -3.57
CA VAL A 67 -5.46 0.51 -2.40
C VAL A 67 -6.70 0.11 -1.63
N PHE A 68 -6.81 -1.18 -1.31
CA PHE A 68 -7.92 -1.76 -0.59
C PHE A 68 -7.47 -2.37 0.74
N ASP A 69 -8.31 -2.26 1.76
CA ASP A 69 -8.14 -3.02 3.01
C ASP A 69 -8.50 -4.50 2.82
N ARG A 70 -8.24 -5.29 3.86
CA ARG A 70 -8.58 -6.73 3.87
C ARG A 70 -10.07 -7.06 3.70
N ASN A 71 -10.95 -6.07 3.87
CA ASN A 71 -12.39 -6.22 3.69
C ASN A 71 -12.83 -5.81 2.28
N GLY A 72 -11.90 -5.40 1.41
CA GLY A 72 -12.17 -4.89 0.07
C GLY A 72 -12.67 -3.44 0.05
N SER A 73 -12.51 -2.69 1.14
CA SER A 73 -12.86 -1.27 1.21
C SER A 73 -11.68 -0.41 0.78
N LEU A 74 -11.92 0.72 0.09
CA LEU A 74 -10.86 1.64 -0.28
C LEU A 74 -10.11 2.16 0.94
N ALA A 75 -8.80 1.95 0.97
CA ALA A 75 -7.92 2.47 1.99
C ALA A 75 -7.75 3.98 1.80
N PRO A 76 -7.93 4.79 2.85
CA PRO A 76 -7.77 6.24 2.74
C PRO A 76 -6.31 6.58 2.37
N CYS A 77 -6.15 7.51 1.42
CA CYS A 77 -4.88 8.14 1.09
C CYS A 77 -4.72 9.42 1.93
N GLY A 78 -3.56 9.59 2.54
CA GLY A 78 -3.29 10.70 3.44
C GLY A 78 -4.11 10.61 4.73
N GLN A 79 -3.59 11.26 5.78
CA GLN A 79 -3.98 11.18 7.20
C GLN A 79 -3.16 10.15 8.00
N GLN A 80 -2.17 10.66 8.72
CA GLN A 80 -1.67 10.00 9.92
C GLN A 80 -2.77 10.02 11.00
N PRO A 81 -2.95 8.94 11.78
CA PRO A 81 -3.69 9.03 13.02
C PRO A 81 -2.97 10.00 13.95
N ALA A 82 -3.69 10.97 14.52
CA ALA A 82 -3.18 11.74 15.65
C ALA A 82 -2.65 10.73 16.68
N ARG A 83 -1.37 10.85 17.08
CA ARG A 83 -0.82 10.06 18.19
C ARG A 83 -1.74 10.28 19.39
N ARG A 84 -2.55 9.29 19.77
CA ARG A 84 -3.12 9.29 21.12
C ARG A 84 -1.95 9.02 22.04
N GLY A 85 -1.44 10.12 22.63
CA GLY A 85 -0.44 10.09 23.67
C GLY A 85 -0.85 9.14 24.78
N ARG A 86 0.13 8.42 25.30
CA ARG A 86 0.01 7.64 26.51
C ARG A 86 0.39 8.50 27.70
#